data_AF-A0A9N9BK53-F1
#
_entry.id   AF-A0A9N9BK53-F1
#
_cell.length_a   1.000
_cell.length_b   1.000
_cell.length_c   1.000
_cell.angle_alpha   90.00
_cell.angle_beta   90.00
_cell.angle_gamma   90.00
#
_symmetry.space_group_name_H-M   'P 1'
#
loop_
_entity.id
_entity.type
_entity.pdbx_description
1 polymer ?
#
loop_
_entity_poly.entity_id
_entity_poly.type
_entity_poly.pdbx_seq_one_letter_code
_entity_poly.pdbx_strand_id
1 'polypeptide(L)'
;MSVLDSASNFVDSELANCLKEYDYGIKQNSVKVSKQEPGVFELVLLENVQLVIRVTQHGFLIVKATPLEDAATADAERIKVLNKPFETMESLLQASSAKFAERFYQALYAKLAAIDESE
;
A
#
# COMPACT_ATOMS: atom_id res chain seq x y z
N MET A 1 -32.46 -0.27 -10.43
CA MET A 1 -31.10 0.29 -10.29
C MET A 1 -30.82 0.35 -8.80
N SER A 2 -30.07 -0.61 -8.25
CA SER A 2 -29.89 -0.77 -6.80
C SER A 2 -28.81 0.16 -6.27
N VAL A 3 -29.16 0.95 -5.26
CA VAL A 3 -28.33 1.95 -4.57
C VAL A 3 -26.98 1.40 -4.05
N LEU A 4 -26.90 0.08 -3.88
CA LEU A 4 -25.70 -0.65 -3.42
C LEU A 4 -24.56 -0.67 -4.45
N ASP A 5 -24.88 -0.64 -5.75
CA ASP A 5 -23.88 -0.74 -6.83
C ASP A 5 -23.16 0.62 -7.07
N SER A 6 -23.78 1.73 -6.65
CA SER A 6 -23.17 3.06 -6.71
C SER A 6 -22.23 3.32 -5.54
N ALA A 7 -22.51 2.74 -4.37
CA ALA A 7 -21.71 2.91 -3.16
C ALA A 7 -20.38 2.12 -3.22
N SER A 8 -20.38 0.92 -3.79
CA SER A 8 -19.17 0.12 -4.01
C SER A 8 -18.18 0.84 -4.93
N ASN A 9 -18.68 1.36 -6.06
CA ASN A 9 -17.86 2.11 -7.02
C ASN A 9 -17.28 3.41 -6.42
N PHE A 10 -18.02 4.07 -5.52
CA PHE A 10 -17.50 5.24 -4.80
C PHE A 10 -16.35 4.86 -3.86
N VAL A 11 -16.55 3.85 -3.01
CA VAL A 11 -15.54 3.38 -2.04
C VAL A 11 -14.27 2.93 -2.77
N ASP A 12 -14.40 2.21 -3.87
CA ASP A 12 -13.25 1.75 -4.67
C ASP A 12 -12.49 2.92 -5.31
N SER A 13 -13.20 3.97 -5.74
CA SER A 13 -12.60 5.17 -6.31
C SER A 13 -11.87 6.03 -5.28
N GLU A 14 -12.45 6.16 -4.08
CA GLU A 14 -11.82 6.87 -2.97
C GLU A 14 -10.58 6.12 -2.49
N LEU A 15 -10.67 4.79 -2.38
CA LEU A 15 -9.53 3.95 -2.03
C LEU A 15 -8.38 4.11 -3.05
N ALA A 16 -8.69 4.08 -4.35
CA ALA A 16 -7.69 4.30 -5.39
C ALA A 16 -7.08 5.71 -5.33
N ASN A 17 -7.86 6.73 -4.96
CA ASN A 17 -7.37 8.10 -4.79
C ASN A 17 -6.46 8.24 -3.57
N CYS A 18 -6.83 7.69 -2.41
CA CYS A 18 -5.97 7.67 -1.22
C CYS A 18 -4.64 6.97 -1.51
N LEU A 19 -4.65 5.92 -2.34
CA LEU A 19 -3.44 5.18 -2.67
C LEU A 19 -2.46 5.95 -3.55
N LYS A 20 -2.89 7.00 -4.26
CA LYS A 20 -2.00 7.88 -5.05
C LYS A 20 -1.01 8.63 -4.16
N GLU A 21 -1.36 8.89 -2.91
CA GLU A 21 -0.45 9.56 -1.97
C GLU A 21 0.81 8.73 -1.72
N TYR A 22 0.75 7.41 -1.93
CA TYR A 22 1.87 6.49 -1.71
C TYR A 22 2.64 6.12 -2.98
N ASP A 23 2.31 6.71 -4.14
CA ASP A 23 2.96 6.41 -5.44
C ASP A 23 4.48 6.60 -5.43
N TYR A 24 5.01 7.43 -4.53
CA TYR A 24 6.46 7.60 -4.37
C TYR A 24 7.16 6.33 -3.84
N GLY A 25 6.45 5.48 -3.12
CA GLY A 25 7.00 4.30 -2.44
C GLY A 25 6.52 2.96 -3.00
N ILE A 26 5.61 2.97 -3.98
CA ILE A 26 5.10 1.79 -4.67
C ILE A 26 5.34 1.91 -6.18
N LYS A 27 5.15 0.82 -6.93
CA LYS A 27 5.27 0.85 -8.39
C LYS A 27 4.10 1.65 -8.98
N GLN A 28 4.41 2.63 -9.82
CA GLN A 28 3.39 3.50 -10.43
C GLN A 28 2.32 2.68 -11.17
N ASN A 29 1.06 3.10 -11.05
CA ASN A 29 -0.10 2.46 -11.67
C ASN A 29 -0.25 0.96 -11.32
N SER A 30 0.32 0.51 -10.21
CA SER A 30 0.21 -0.90 -9.78
C SER A 30 -1.03 -1.20 -8.95
N VAL A 31 -1.70 -0.16 -8.44
CA VAL A 31 -2.88 -0.28 -7.59
C VAL A 31 -4.07 -0.78 -8.41
N LYS A 32 -4.67 -1.89 -7.96
CA LYS A 32 -5.86 -2.48 -8.58
C LYS A 32 -6.87 -2.86 -7.51
N VAL A 33 -8.05 -2.26 -7.52
CA VAL A 33 -9.13 -2.63 -6.60
C VAL A 33 -9.90 -3.83 -7.15
N SER A 34 -10.21 -4.80 -6.30
CA SER A 34 -10.95 -6.00 -6.68
C SER A 34 -12.41 -5.65 -6.94
N LYS A 35 -12.91 -6.00 -8.12
CA LYS A 35 -14.34 -5.86 -8.47
C LYS A 35 -15.23 -6.93 -7.84
N GLN A 36 -14.62 -8.02 -7.36
CA GLN A 36 -15.34 -9.18 -6.83
C GLN A 36 -15.45 -9.13 -5.30
N GLU A 37 -14.46 -8.53 -4.63
CA GLU A 37 -14.40 -8.43 -3.18
C GLU A 37 -14.23 -6.96 -2.76
N PRO A 38 -15.29 -6.29 -2.26
CA PRO A 38 -15.19 -4.90 -1.84
C PRO A 38 -14.20 -4.76 -0.69
N GLY A 39 -13.38 -3.71 -0.74
CA GLY A 39 -12.33 -3.46 0.26
C GLY A 39 -11.11 -4.37 0.11
N VAL A 40 -10.98 -5.14 -0.98
CA VAL A 40 -9.75 -5.85 -1.33
C VAL A 40 -9.10 -5.15 -2.51
N PHE A 41 -7.80 -4.93 -2.42
CA PHE A 41 -7.02 -4.32 -3.49
C PHE A 41 -5.62 -4.90 -3.54
N GLU A 42 -4.98 -4.72 -4.68
CA GLU A 42 -3.65 -5.19 -4.96
C GLU A 42 -2.75 -4.00 -5.25
N LEU A 43 -1.48 -4.09 -4.83
CA LEU A 43 -0.45 -3.14 -5.23
C LEU A 43 0.88 -3.86 -5.43
N VAL A 44 1.81 -3.22 -6.14
CA VAL A 44 3.14 -3.76 -6.35
C VAL A 44 4.17 -2.85 -5.69
N LEU A 45 4.99 -3.42 -4.83
CA LEU A 45 6.10 -2.73 -4.18
C LEU A 45 7.27 -2.52 -5.16
N LEU A 46 8.18 -1.61 -4.82
CA LEU A 46 9.40 -1.32 -5.59
C LEU A 46 10.42 -2.46 -5.60
N GLU A 47 10.23 -3.43 -4.72
CA GLU A 47 10.96 -4.69 -4.67
C GLU A 47 10.37 -5.77 -5.59
N ASN A 48 9.47 -5.40 -6.51
CA ASN A 48 8.75 -6.31 -7.41
C ASN A 48 7.96 -7.38 -6.64
N VAL A 49 7.21 -6.96 -5.63
CA VAL A 49 6.33 -7.84 -4.85
C VAL A 49 4.91 -7.34 -4.98
N GLN A 50 4.02 -8.24 -5.38
CA GLN A 50 2.60 -7.97 -5.39
C GLN A 50 2.00 -8.31 -4.02
N LEU A 51 1.34 -7.34 -3.42
CA LEU A 51 0.57 -7.51 -2.19
C LEU A 51 -0.91 -7.51 -2.51
N VAL A 52 -1.66 -8.40 -1.87
CA VAL A 52 -3.11 -8.39 -1.81
C VAL A 52 -3.50 -7.97 -0.41
N ILE A 53 -4.17 -6.83 -0.30
CA ILE A 53 -4.51 -6.17 0.97
C ILE A 53 -6.02 -6.12 1.10
N ARG A 54 -6.52 -6.44 2.29
CA ARG A 54 -7.92 -6.33 2.67
C ARG A 54 -8.08 -5.24 3.73
N VAL A 55 -9.06 -4.37 3.49
CA VAL A 55 -9.54 -3.39 4.46
C VAL A 55 -10.50 -4.09 5.42
N THR A 56 -10.27 -3.91 6.71
CA THR A 56 -11.05 -4.49 7.80
C THR A 56 -11.46 -3.39 8.78
N GLN A 57 -12.31 -3.72 9.76
CA GLN A 57 -12.67 -2.79 10.83
C GLN A 57 -11.49 -2.41 11.73
N HIS A 58 -10.39 -3.17 11.68
CA HIS A 58 -9.17 -2.94 12.46
C HIS A 58 -8.02 -2.38 11.60
N GLY A 59 -8.32 -1.87 10.41
CA GLY A 59 -7.33 -1.34 9.47
C GLY A 59 -7.03 -2.30 8.33
N PHE A 60 -5.76 -2.39 7.92
CA PHE A 60 -5.31 -3.07 6.70
C PHE A 60 -4.63 -4.39 7.00
N LEU A 61 -4.91 -5.40 6.18
CA LEU A 61 -4.41 -6.76 6.34
C LEU A 61 -3.79 -7.27 5.05
N ILE A 62 -2.53 -7.71 5.08
CA ILE A 62 -1.93 -8.42 3.94
C ILE A 62 -2.45 -9.85 3.93
N VAL A 63 -3.30 -10.17 2.96
CA VAL A 63 -3.88 -11.52 2.77
C VAL A 63 -2.93 -12.41 1.98
N LYS A 64 -2.19 -11.83 1.04
CA LYS A 64 -1.25 -12.54 0.19
C LYS A 64 -0.09 -11.63 -0.22
N ALA A 65 1.11 -12.20 -0.26
CA ALA A 65 2.29 -11.57 -0.84
C ALA A 65 2.87 -12.53 -1.89
N THR A 66 3.08 -12.04 -3.11
CA THR A 66 3.62 -12.83 -4.22
C THR A 66 4.84 -12.11 -4.80
N PRO A 67 6.03 -12.72 -4.74
CA PRO A 67 7.19 -12.18 -5.46
C PRO A 67 6.95 -12.27 -6.97
N LEU A 68 7.21 -11.19 -7.71
CA LEU A 68 7.25 -11.20 -9.17
C LEU A 68 8.66 -11.65 -9.63
N GLU A 69 8.78 -12.10 -10.89
CA GLU A 69 10.08 -12.50 -11.46
C GLU A 69 11.14 -11.42 -11.19
N ASP A 70 12.33 -11.84 -10.74
CA ASP A 70 13.47 -11.01 -10.31
C ASP A 70 13.50 -10.54 -8.83
N ALA A 71 12.54 -10.95 -7.99
CA ALA A 71 12.56 -10.65 -6.55
C ALA A 71 13.53 -11.59 -5.79
N ALA A 72 14.81 -11.27 -5.78
CA ALA A 72 15.80 -11.98 -4.99
C ALA A 72 15.46 -11.91 -3.47
N THR A 73 15.35 -13.09 -2.86
CA THR A 73 15.55 -13.40 -1.42
C THR A 73 14.62 -12.81 -0.34
N ALA A 74 13.60 -12.04 -0.67
CA ALA A 74 12.82 -11.35 0.38
C ALA A 74 11.49 -12.04 0.77
N ASP A 75 11.49 -13.38 0.84
CA ASP A 75 10.34 -14.18 1.30
C ASP A 75 10.23 -14.26 2.84
N ALA A 76 11.35 -14.34 3.57
CA ALA A 76 11.31 -14.67 5.00
C ALA A 76 10.76 -13.55 5.90
N GLU A 77 11.06 -12.29 5.61
CA GLU A 77 10.53 -11.16 6.41
C GLU A 77 9.09 -10.80 6.03
N ARG A 78 8.69 -11.07 4.78
CA ARG A 78 7.35 -10.74 4.28
C ARG A 78 6.28 -11.72 4.73
N ILE A 79 6.65 -12.97 5.00
CA ILE A 79 5.76 -13.94 5.67
C ILE A 79 5.39 -13.46 7.09
N LYS A 80 6.27 -12.71 7.77
CA LYS A 80 6.01 -12.24 9.16
C LYS A 80 4.92 -11.16 9.24
N VAL A 81 4.70 -10.41 8.15
CA VAL A 81 3.65 -9.37 8.09
C VAL A 81 2.34 -9.88 7.51
N LEU A 82 2.32 -11.13 7.01
CA LEU A 82 1.13 -11.76 6.48
C LEU A 82 0.10 -11.96 7.60
N ASN A 83 -1.17 -11.66 7.33
CA ASN A 83 -2.26 -11.74 8.30
C ASN A 83 -2.05 -10.93 9.60
N LYS A 84 -1.10 -9.98 9.62
CA LYS A 84 -0.97 -9.02 10.71
C LYS A 84 -1.79 -7.78 10.38
N PRO A 85 -2.71 -7.34 11.27
CA PRO A 85 -3.45 -6.10 11.06
C PRO A 85 -2.53 -4.90 11.30
N PHE A 86 -2.68 -3.88 10.46
CA PHE A 86 -2.01 -2.59 10.56
C PHE A 86 -3.06 -1.49 10.60
N GLU A 87 -2.93 -0.55 11.54
CA GLU A 87 -3.91 0.54 11.68
C GLU A 87 -3.91 1.49 10.47
N THR A 88 -2.73 1.76 9.90
CA THR A 88 -2.57 2.67 8.77
C THR A 88 -1.83 2.02 7.60
N MET A 89 -2.03 2.60 6.40
CA MET A 89 -1.35 2.17 5.18
C MET A 89 0.16 2.38 5.30
N GLU A 90 0.61 3.49 5.88
CA GLU A 90 2.03 3.76 6.10
C GLU A 90 2.66 2.66 6.95
N SER A 91 2.01 2.27 8.04
CA SER A 91 2.51 1.24 8.95
C SER A 91 2.64 -0.11 8.23
N LEU A 92 1.68 -0.44 7.36
CA LEU A 92 1.72 -1.64 6.52
C LEU A 92 2.86 -1.58 5.51
N LEU A 93 2.99 -0.48 4.78
CA LEU A 93 3.99 -0.32 3.72
C LEU A 93 5.42 -0.25 4.29
N GLN A 94 5.63 0.45 5.41
CA GLN A 94 6.92 0.48 6.11
C GLN A 94 7.32 -0.90 6.63
N ALA A 95 6.37 -1.70 7.12
CA ALA A 95 6.65 -3.04 7.62
C ALA A 95 6.88 -4.06 6.48
N SER A 96 6.31 -3.83 5.29
CA SER A 96 6.38 -4.76 4.15
C SER A 96 7.43 -4.41 3.09
N SER A 97 7.89 -3.15 3.05
CA SER A 97 8.85 -2.64 2.07
C SER A 97 9.91 -1.75 2.74
N ALA A 98 11.15 -2.24 2.73
CA ALA A 98 12.29 -1.44 3.20
C ALA A 98 12.54 -0.24 2.27
N LYS A 99 12.32 -0.40 0.95
CA LYS A 99 12.46 0.71 -0.01
C LYS A 99 11.40 1.78 0.22
N PHE A 100 10.17 1.39 0.57
CA PHE A 100 9.13 2.33 0.95
C PHE A 100 9.55 3.12 2.19
N ALA A 101 10.02 2.43 3.24
CA ALA A 101 10.47 3.07 4.46
C ALA A 101 11.60 4.09 4.19
N GLU A 102 12.61 3.71 3.41
CA GLU A 102 13.69 4.62 3.03
C GLU A 102 13.18 5.87 2.30
N ARG A 103 12.31 5.70 1.30
CA ARG A 103 11.73 6.83 0.55
C ARG A 103 10.83 7.71 1.41
N PHE A 104 10.10 7.10 2.35
CA PHE A 104 9.30 7.84 3.33
C PHE A 104 10.17 8.77 4.18
N TYR A 105 11.28 8.25 4.73
CA TYR A 105 12.21 9.06 5.51
C TYR A 105 12.91 10.13 4.67
N GLN A 106 13.26 9.83 3.41
CA GLN A 106 13.82 10.84 2.49
C GLN A 106 12.83 11.98 2.22
N ALA A 107 11.56 11.66 1.95
CA ALA A 107 10.53 12.67 1.74
C ALA A 107 10.26 13.51 3.00
N LEU A 108 10.28 12.87 4.17
CA LEU A 108 10.14 13.57 5.45
C LEU A 108 11.33 14.50 5.72
N TYR A 109 12.55 14.04 5.48
CA TYR A 109 13.77 14.83 5.66
C TYR A 109 13.82 16.01 4.69
N ALA A 110 13.44 15.82 3.43
CA ALA A 110 13.35 16.90 2.45
C ALA A 110 12.35 17.99 2.87
N LYS A 111 11.21 17.60 3.44
CA LYS A 111 10.24 18.56 3.99
C LYS A 111 10.79 19.32 5.19
N LEU A 112 11.52 18.64 6.07
CA LEU A 112 12.15 19.28 7.23
C LEU A 112 13.22 20.29 6.78
N ALA A 113 14.09 19.90 5.87
CA ALA A 113 15.13 20.78 5.32
C ALA A 113 14.54 22.01 4.61
N ALA A 114 13.42 21.85 3.90
CA ALA A 114 12.73 22.98 3.26
C ALA A 114 12.15 23.98 4.26
N ILE A 115 11.83 23.55 5.49
CA ILE A 115 11.39 24.45 6.56
C ILE A 115 12.60 25.20 7.12
N ASP A 116 13.71 24.51 7.37
CA ASP A 116 14.95 25.10 7.87
C ASP A 116 15.59 26.11 6.89
N GLU A 117 15.45 25.90 5.57
CA GLU A 117 15.91 26.85 4.53
C GLU A 117 14.94 28.02 4.29
N SER A 118 13.76 28.00 4.91
CA SER A 118 12.73 29.05 4.75
C SER A 118 12.68 30.06 5.89
N GLU A 119 13.63 29.97 6.85
CA GLU A 119 14.01 31.03 7.80
C GLU A 119 15.13 31.93 7.25
#